data_AF-A0A2R6EA08-F1
#
_entry.id   AF-A0A2R6EA08-F1
#
_cell.length_a   1.000
_cell.length_b   1.000
_cell.length_c   1.000
_cell.angle_alpha   90.00
_cell.angle_beta   90.00
_cell.angle_gamma   90.00
#
_symmetry.space_group_name_H-M   'P 1'
#
loop_
_entity.id
_entity.type
_entity.pdbx_description
1 polymer ?
#
loop_
_entity_poly.entity_id
_entity_poly.type
_entity_poly.pdbx_seq_one_letter_code
_entity_poly.pdbx_strand_id
1 'polypeptide(L)'
;MLASVLTLVFFGIGWVLAAGLVYLVSRYFGPNGSFRRLLAFVGWGQAPTLVPAVAATAYIAWAVFTVPDIATEAAAESWIRSTFVENRALTAIDYAGFPFAVWSVYLWLLAAEHGLDISRRQVLVCIAVPALALVGNSVGGFVTITG
;
A
#
# COMPACT_ATOMS: atom_id res chain seq x y z
N MET A 1 7.27 -12.21 -13.54
CA MET A 1 7.08 -11.03 -14.42
C MET A 1 5.63 -10.56 -14.49
N LEU A 2 4.65 -11.40 -14.89
CA LEU A 2 3.24 -10.98 -14.99
C LEU A 2 2.66 -10.41 -13.68
N ALA A 3 2.87 -11.09 -12.55
CA ALA A 3 2.39 -10.64 -11.24
C ALA A 3 2.94 -9.25 -10.87
N SER A 4 4.24 -9.02 -11.06
CA SER A 4 4.89 -7.73 -10.80
C SER A 4 4.34 -6.59 -11.68
N VAL A 5 4.06 -6.89 -12.96
CA VAL A 5 3.43 -5.92 -13.87
C VAL A 5 2.01 -5.58 -13.39
N LEU A 6 1.21 -6.59 -13.02
CA LEU A 6 -0.14 -6.38 -12.49
C LEU A 6 -0.11 -5.54 -11.20
N THR A 7 0.82 -5.79 -10.28
CA THR A 7 0.97 -4.98 -9.06
C THR A 7 1.23 -3.51 -9.37
N LEU A 8 2.14 -3.20 -10.32
CA LEU A 8 2.42 -1.83 -10.71
C LEU A 8 1.22 -1.16 -11.39
N VAL A 9 0.47 -1.90 -12.21
CA VAL A 9 -0.76 -1.41 -12.84
C VAL A 9 -1.82 -1.09 -11.79
N PHE A 10 -2.10 -2.00 -10.87
CA PHE A 10 -3.07 -1.77 -9.79
C PHE A 10 -2.64 -0.62 -8.87
N PHE A 11 -1.35 -0.49 -8.58
CA PHE A 11 -0.79 0.65 -7.85
C PHE A 11 -1.06 1.98 -8.55
N GLY A 12 -0.79 2.06 -9.87
CA GLY A 12 -1.06 3.24 -10.66
C GLY A 12 -2.56 3.59 -10.75
N ILE A 13 -3.41 2.58 -10.91
CA ILE A 13 -4.88 2.77 -10.92
C ILE A 13 -5.34 3.31 -9.56
N GLY A 14 -4.91 2.68 -8.45
CA GLY A 14 -5.24 3.12 -7.10
C GLY A 14 -4.81 4.55 -6.82
N TRP A 15 -3.63 4.94 -7.29
CA TRP A 15 -3.13 6.31 -7.22
C TRP A 15 -4.06 7.30 -7.93
N VAL A 16 -4.40 7.06 -9.20
CA VAL A 16 -5.28 7.96 -9.97
C VAL A 16 -6.68 8.02 -9.36
N LEU A 17 -7.24 6.88 -8.93
CA LEU A 17 -8.55 6.82 -8.30
C LEU A 17 -8.58 7.58 -6.97
N ALA A 18 -7.57 7.42 -6.11
CA ALA A 18 -7.48 8.14 -4.84
C ALA A 18 -7.40 9.65 -5.08
N ALA A 19 -6.53 10.10 -5.99
CA ALA A 19 -6.42 11.52 -6.34
C ALA A 19 -7.73 12.06 -6.94
N GLY A 20 -8.38 11.29 -7.81
CA GLY A 20 -9.66 11.64 -8.44
C GLY A 20 -10.76 11.81 -7.40
N LEU A 21 -10.89 10.86 -6.47
CA LEU A 21 -11.89 10.90 -5.41
C LEU A 21 -11.68 12.12 -4.50
N VAL A 22 -10.45 12.34 -4.04
CA VAL A 22 -10.11 13.50 -3.20
C VAL A 22 -10.43 14.81 -3.94
N TYR A 23 -10.06 14.90 -5.22
CA TYR A 23 -10.34 16.08 -6.03
C TYR A 23 -11.85 16.33 -6.18
N LEU A 24 -12.63 15.30 -6.53
CA LEU A 24 -14.08 15.42 -6.72
C LEU A 24 -14.79 15.85 -5.44
N VAL A 25 -14.48 15.20 -4.30
CA VAL A 25 -15.05 15.58 -3.00
C VAL A 25 -14.63 17.00 -2.62
N SER A 26 -13.38 17.38 -2.91
CA SER A 26 -12.90 18.72 -2.59
C SER A 26 -13.67 19.83 -3.30
N ARG A 27 -14.24 19.59 -4.50
CA ARG A 27 -14.99 20.61 -5.25
C ARG A 27 -16.17 21.19 -4.48
N TYR A 28 -16.74 20.44 -3.54
CA TYR A 28 -17.78 20.93 -2.63
C TYR A 28 -17.30 22.06 -1.72
N PHE A 29 -16.00 22.12 -1.42
CA PHE A 29 -15.40 23.12 -0.53
C PHE A 29 -14.78 24.32 -1.25
N GLY A 30 -14.91 24.40 -2.58
CA GLY A 30 -14.37 25.52 -3.38
C GLY A 30 -12.84 25.65 -3.38
N PRO A 31 -12.08 24.62 -3.78
CA PRO A 31 -10.62 24.61 -3.70
C PRO A 31 -10.00 25.49 -4.79
N ASN A 32 -8.87 26.12 -4.46
CA ASN A 32 -8.07 26.92 -5.42
C ASN A 32 -7.02 26.09 -6.18
N GLY A 33 -6.86 24.81 -5.80
CA GLY A 33 -5.86 23.92 -6.38
C GLY A 33 -6.26 23.22 -7.69
N SER A 34 -5.25 22.75 -8.43
CA SER A 34 -5.44 21.96 -9.65
C SER A 34 -5.32 20.45 -9.40
N PHE A 35 -6.08 19.66 -10.15
CA PHE A 35 -6.00 18.20 -10.11
C PHE A 35 -4.58 17.68 -10.38
N ARG A 36 -3.84 18.28 -11.33
CA ARG A 36 -2.47 17.87 -11.68
C ARG A 36 -1.53 17.97 -10.47
N ARG A 37 -1.66 19.04 -9.67
CA ARG A 37 -0.84 19.24 -8.47
C ARG A 37 -1.20 18.23 -7.38
N LEU A 38 -2.49 17.99 -7.16
CA LEU A 38 -2.96 16.96 -6.23
C LEU A 38 -2.48 15.57 -6.65
N LEU A 39 -2.61 15.21 -7.93
CA LEU A 39 -2.18 13.92 -8.46
C LEU A 39 -0.70 13.67 -8.18
N ALA A 40 0.17 14.64 -8.45
CA ALA A 40 1.59 14.52 -8.15
C ALA A 40 1.86 14.29 -6.65
N PHE A 41 1.20 15.04 -5.77
CA PHE A 41 1.42 14.91 -4.33
C PHE A 41 0.83 13.64 -3.70
N VAL A 42 -0.36 13.20 -4.15
CA VAL A 42 -0.95 11.92 -3.73
C VAL A 42 -0.05 10.75 -4.15
N GLY A 43 0.62 10.87 -5.31
CA GLY A 43 1.57 9.87 -5.80
C GLY A 43 2.80 9.74 -4.91
N TRP A 44 3.37 10.87 -4.50
CA TRP A 44 4.43 10.87 -3.48
C TRP A 44 3.94 10.32 -2.14
N GLY A 45 2.68 10.56 -1.79
CA GLY A 45 2.08 9.95 -0.62
C GLY A 45 1.96 8.43 -0.71
N GLN A 46 1.95 7.82 -1.89
CA GLN A 46 1.96 6.36 -2.05
C GLN A 46 3.38 5.77 -1.90
N ALA A 47 4.44 6.56 -2.05
CA ALA A 47 5.82 6.05 -2.03
C ALA A 47 6.20 5.24 -0.76
N PRO A 48 5.73 5.59 0.46
CA PRO A 48 6.01 4.79 1.65
C PRO A 48 5.57 3.33 1.55
N THR A 49 4.49 3.02 0.83
CA THR A 49 3.95 1.65 0.73
C THR A 49 4.83 0.75 -0.14
N LEU A 50 5.72 1.33 -0.96
CA LEU A 50 6.69 0.58 -1.76
C LEU A 50 7.75 -0.10 -0.90
N VAL A 51 8.07 0.43 0.29
CA VAL A 51 9.11 -0.13 1.16
C VAL A 51 8.79 -1.58 1.59
N PRO A 52 7.64 -1.87 2.23
CA PRO A 52 7.28 -3.25 2.56
C PRO A 52 7.08 -4.12 1.32
N ALA A 53 6.55 -3.58 0.22
CA ALA A 53 6.35 -4.32 -1.02
C ALA A 53 7.68 -4.79 -1.66
N VAL A 54 8.69 -3.90 -1.68
CA VAL A 54 10.03 -4.23 -2.17
C VAL A 54 10.70 -5.24 -1.23
N ALA A 55 10.56 -5.10 0.08
CA ALA A 55 11.10 -6.06 1.06
C ALA A 55 10.50 -7.47 0.88
N ALA A 56 9.18 -7.57 0.74
CA ALA A 56 8.50 -8.84 0.48
C ALA A 56 8.96 -9.44 -0.86
N THR A 57 9.05 -8.63 -1.92
CA THR A 57 9.50 -9.08 -3.24
C THR A 57 10.95 -9.60 -3.19
N ALA A 58 11.84 -8.89 -2.49
CA ALA A 58 13.23 -9.28 -2.33
C ALA A 58 13.35 -10.60 -1.55
N TYR A 59 12.56 -10.77 -0.48
CA TYR A 59 12.52 -12.02 0.27
C TYR A 59 12.02 -13.19 -0.59
N ILE A 60 10.92 -13.01 -1.33
CA ILE A 60 10.37 -14.05 -2.21
C ILE A 60 11.38 -14.42 -3.30
N ALA A 61 12.03 -13.43 -3.91
CA ALA A 61 13.07 -13.68 -4.91
C ALA A 61 14.21 -14.50 -4.31
N TRP A 62 14.72 -14.10 -3.14
CA TRP A 62 15.75 -14.85 -2.42
C TRP A 62 15.32 -16.29 -2.13
N ALA A 63 14.13 -16.49 -1.57
CA ALA A 63 13.58 -17.81 -1.23
C ALA A 63 13.48 -18.72 -2.46
N VAL A 64 13.09 -18.18 -3.62
CA VAL A 64 13.02 -18.92 -4.90
C VAL A 64 14.42 -19.30 -5.41
N PHE A 65 15.42 -18.42 -5.25
CA PHE A 65 16.79 -18.72 -5.67
C PHE A 65 17.51 -19.70 -4.74
N THR A 66 17.04 -19.86 -3.50
CA THR A 66 17.62 -20.78 -2.50
C THR A 66 16.73 -21.99 -2.24
N VAL A 67 15.89 -22.38 -3.20
CA VAL A 67 15.05 -23.59 -3.09
C VAL A 67 15.97 -24.81 -2.87
N PRO A 68 15.75 -25.62 -1.82
CA PRO A 68 16.49 -26.85 -1.60
C PRO A 68 16.06 -27.93 -2.61
N ASP A 69 16.89 -28.96 -2.82
CA ASP A 69 16.49 -30.11 -3.64
C ASP A 69 15.31 -30.85 -2.97
N ILE A 70 14.15 -30.80 -3.62
CA ILE A 70 12.90 -31.38 -3.11
C ILE A 70 12.63 -32.71 -3.81
N ALA A 71 12.72 -33.82 -3.06
CA ALA A 71 12.55 -35.16 -3.61
C ALA A 71 11.10 -35.68 -3.56
N THR A 72 10.23 -35.10 -2.74
CA THR A 72 8.84 -35.55 -2.53
C THR A 72 7.88 -34.38 -2.40
N GLU A 73 6.61 -34.60 -2.73
CA GLU A 73 5.55 -33.60 -2.58
C GLU A 73 5.39 -33.13 -1.13
N ALA A 74 5.46 -34.05 -0.16
CA ALA A 74 5.42 -33.72 1.27
C ALA A 74 6.59 -32.80 1.69
N ALA A 75 7.79 -33.00 1.12
CA ALA A 75 8.92 -32.11 1.37
C ALA A 75 8.68 -30.71 0.76
N ALA A 76 8.08 -30.63 -0.43
CA ALA A 76 7.67 -29.38 -1.07
C ALA A 76 6.67 -28.60 -0.20
N GLU A 77 5.61 -29.25 0.25
CA GLU A 77 4.60 -28.62 1.11
C GLU A 77 5.19 -28.11 2.42
N SER A 78 6.07 -28.90 3.06
CA SER A 78 6.73 -28.50 4.31
C SER A 78 7.64 -27.28 4.11
N TRP A 79 8.36 -27.23 2.99
CA TRP A 79 9.22 -26.10 2.65
C TRP A 79 8.41 -24.85 2.34
N ILE A 80 7.35 -24.95 1.53
CA ILE A 80 6.46 -23.83 1.21
C ILE A 80 5.86 -23.26 2.49
N ARG A 81 5.34 -24.12 3.37
CA ARG A 81 4.73 -23.71 4.65
C ARG A 81 5.72 -22.95 5.53
N SER A 82 6.90 -23.52 5.78
CA SER A 82 7.91 -22.88 6.64
C SER A 82 8.51 -21.60 6.04
N THR A 83 8.60 -21.53 4.70
CA THR A 83 9.25 -20.40 4.00
C THR A 83 8.31 -19.22 3.75
N PHE A 84 7.02 -19.48 3.48
CA PHE A 84 6.06 -18.45 3.10
C PHE A 84 4.90 -18.23 4.08
N VAL A 85 4.52 -19.25 4.86
CA VAL A 85 3.33 -19.18 5.73
C VAL A 85 3.72 -18.91 7.17
N GLU A 86 4.65 -19.69 7.71
CA GLU A 86 5.07 -19.62 9.12
C GLU A 86 6.30 -18.71 9.32
N ASN A 87 6.69 -17.96 8.28
CA ASN A 87 7.93 -17.22 8.27
C ASN A 87 7.82 -15.88 9.01
N ARG A 88 8.57 -15.77 10.10
CA ARG A 88 8.61 -14.56 10.96
C ARG A 88 9.05 -13.30 10.23
N ALA A 89 9.90 -13.39 9.20
CA ALA A 89 10.35 -12.22 8.45
C ALA A 89 9.23 -11.67 7.57
N LEU A 90 8.49 -12.53 6.87
CA LEU A 90 7.31 -12.12 6.10
C LEU A 90 6.23 -11.54 7.00
N THR A 91 5.96 -12.19 8.13
CA THR A 91 5.04 -11.65 9.14
C THR A 91 5.47 -10.26 9.62
N ALA A 92 6.76 -10.03 9.88
CA ALA A 92 7.27 -8.73 10.28
C ALA A 92 7.14 -7.67 9.17
N ILE A 93 7.32 -8.05 7.90
CA ILE A 93 7.11 -7.17 6.74
C ILE A 93 5.64 -6.76 6.63
N ASP A 94 4.71 -7.70 6.82
CA ASP A 94 3.27 -7.41 6.84
C ASP A 94 2.91 -6.46 7.98
N TYR A 95 3.44 -6.69 9.18
CA TYR A 95 3.27 -5.77 10.32
C TYR A 95 3.83 -4.37 10.04
N ALA A 96 4.96 -4.27 9.33
CA ALA A 96 5.53 -3.00 8.92
C ALA A 96 4.64 -2.26 7.91
N GLY A 97 3.76 -2.95 7.17
CA GLY A 97 2.81 -2.32 6.25
C GLY A 97 1.95 -1.23 6.91
N PHE A 98 1.49 -1.46 8.14
CA PHE A 98 0.64 -0.52 8.87
C PHE A 98 1.28 0.87 9.11
N PRO A 99 2.46 1.00 9.74
CA PRO A 99 3.08 2.32 9.93
C PRO A 99 3.40 3.02 8.60
N PHE A 100 3.77 2.29 7.54
CA PHE A 100 3.97 2.88 6.21
C PHE A 100 2.65 3.38 5.59
N ALA A 101 1.54 2.68 5.81
CA ALA A 101 0.21 3.14 5.39
C ALA A 101 -0.23 4.39 6.15
N VAL A 102 -0.03 4.43 7.47
CA VAL A 102 -0.31 5.64 8.27
C VAL A 102 0.55 6.82 7.81
N TRP A 103 1.82 6.58 7.51
CA TRP A 103 2.71 7.59 6.94
C TRP A 103 2.19 8.09 5.59
N SER A 104 1.75 7.19 4.71
CA SER A 104 1.13 7.53 3.43
C SER A 104 -0.10 8.43 3.58
N VAL A 105 -1.01 8.11 4.51
CA VAL A 105 -2.19 8.94 4.83
C VAL A 105 -1.78 10.33 5.33
N TYR A 106 -0.75 10.42 6.18
CA TYR A 106 -0.22 11.69 6.65
C TYR A 106 0.30 12.55 5.48
N LEU A 107 0.99 11.93 4.51
CA LEU A 107 1.43 12.63 3.31
C LEU A 107 0.26 13.09 2.43
N TRP A 108 -0.82 12.30 2.33
CA TRP A 108 -2.03 12.71 1.61
C TRP A 108 -2.73 13.90 2.28
N LEU A 109 -2.76 13.94 3.62
CA LEU A 109 -3.27 15.08 4.36
C LEU A 109 -2.51 16.36 3.98
N LEU A 110 -1.17 16.33 4.05
CA LEU A 110 -0.33 17.47 3.69
C LEU A 110 -0.47 17.84 2.20
N ALA A 111 -0.52 16.83 1.33
CA ALA A 111 -0.68 16.97 -0.12
C ALA A 111 -1.97 17.70 -0.48
N ALA A 112 -3.09 17.31 0.12
CA ALA A 112 -4.38 17.92 -0.14
C ALA A 112 -4.53 19.27 0.55
N GLU A 113 -4.02 19.45 1.78
CA GLU A 113 -4.02 20.73 2.49
C GLU A 113 -3.30 21.81 1.68
N HIS A 114 -2.06 21.54 1.23
CA HIS A 114 -1.26 22.51 0.48
C HIS A 114 -1.55 22.51 -1.03
N GLY A 115 -2.06 21.41 -1.57
CA GLY A 115 -2.33 21.24 -2.99
C GLY A 115 -3.68 21.81 -3.42
N LEU A 116 -4.68 21.76 -2.53
CA LEU A 116 -6.05 22.23 -2.79
C LEU A 116 -6.38 23.55 -2.10
N ASP A 117 -5.54 24.00 -1.15
CA ASP A 117 -5.72 25.23 -0.39
C ASP A 117 -7.06 25.24 0.38
N ILE A 118 -7.34 24.12 1.05
CA ILE A 118 -8.54 23.92 1.86
C ILE A 118 -8.14 23.60 3.30
N SER A 119 -9.03 23.88 4.26
CA SER A 119 -8.73 23.64 5.67
C SER A 119 -8.50 22.16 5.96
N ARG A 120 -7.62 21.86 6.92
CA ARG A 120 -7.30 20.50 7.36
C ARG A 120 -8.53 19.63 7.67
N ARG A 121 -9.59 20.22 8.24
CA ARG A 121 -10.85 19.51 8.54
C ARG A 121 -11.55 19.05 7.26
N GLN A 122 -11.57 19.88 6.23
CA GLN A 122 -12.15 19.53 4.92
C GLN A 122 -11.30 18.48 4.21
N VAL A 123 -9.98 18.56 4.32
CA VAL A 123 -9.08 17.54 3.78
C VAL A 123 -9.38 16.17 4.37
N LEU A 124 -9.54 16.07 5.70
CA LEU A 124 -9.85 14.81 6.37
C LEU A 124 -11.11 14.15 5.78
N VAL A 125 -12.14 14.93 5.47
CA VAL A 125 -13.35 14.43 4.79
C VAL A 125 -13.02 13.91 3.38
N CYS A 126 -12.20 14.64 2.62
CA CYS A 126 -11.83 14.26 1.25
C CYS A 126 -11.00 12.97 1.20
N ILE A 127 -10.10 12.77 2.17
CA ILE A 127 -9.19 11.62 2.20
C ILE A 127 -9.71 10.45 3.03
N ALA A 128 -10.83 10.59 3.76
CA ALA A 128 -11.31 9.57 4.69
C ALA A 128 -11.49 8.20 4.04
N VAL A 129 -12.26 8.13 2.94
CA VAL A 129 -12.52 6.88 2.23
C VAL A 129 -11.24 6.21 1.71
N PRO A 130 -10.38 6.90 0.92
CA PRO A 130 -9.17 6.24 0.42
C PRO A 130 -8.17 5.93 1.55
N ALA A 131 -8.09 6.74 2.61
CA ALA A 131 -7.24 6.47 3.77
C ALA A 131 -7.70 5.22 4.53
N LEU A 132 -9.00 5.09 4.78
CA LEU A 132 -9.58 3.90 5.43
C LEU A 132 -9.38 2.65 4.58
N ALA A 133 -9.50 2.75 3.25
CA ALA A 133 -9.22 1.63 2.36
C ALA A 133 -7.76 1.18 2.44
N LEU A 134 -6.81 2.12 2.44
CA LEU A 134 -5.38 1.82 2.52
C LEU A 134 -4.98 1.22 3.88
N VAL A 135 -5.40 1.86 4.97
CA VAL A 135 -5.09 1.40 6.34
C VAL A 135 -5.81 0.08 6.61
N GLY A 136 -7.07 -0.06 6.21
CA GLY A 136 -7.85 -1.29 6.34
C GLY A 136 -7.23 -2.46 5.58
N ASN A 137 -6.72 -2.24 4.37
CA ASN A 137 -5.98 -3.27 3.63
C ASN A 137 -4.71 -3.69 4.36
N SER A 138 -4.00 -2.73 4.97
CA SER A 138 -2.80 -3.00 5.76
C SER A 138 -3.11 -3.79 7.03
N VAL A 139 -4.30 -3.62 7.61
CA VAL A 139 -4.80 -4.37 8.78
C VAL A 139 -5.41 -5.72 8.38
N GLY A 140 -5.91 -5.89 7.16
CA GLY A 140 -6.44 -7.17 6.66
C GLY A 140 -5.43 -8.31 6.78
N GLY A 141 -4.14 -8.04 6.60
CA GLY A 141 -3.07 -8.99 6.88
C GLY A 141 -2.98 -9.39 8.37
N PHE A 142 -3.33 -8.50 9.30
CA PHE A 142 -3.28 -8.77 10.73
C PHE A 142 -4.35 -9.78 11.16
N VAL A 143 -5.59 -9.65 10.64
CA VAL A 143 -6.73 -10.50 11.04
C VAL A 143 -6.61 -11.92 10.49
N THR A 144 -6.03 -12.10 9.30
CA THR A 144 -5.85 -13.42 8.68
C THR A 144 -4.69 -14.23 9.29
N ILE A 145 -3.73 -13.57 9.96
CA ILE A 145 -2.56 -14.24 10.57
C ILE A 145 -2.84 -14.65 12.05
N THR A 146 -3.78 -13.99 12.73
CA THR A 146 -4.09 -14.26 14.15
C THR A 146 -5.36 -15.09 14.39
N GLY A 147 -6.08 -15.47 13.33
CA GLY A 147 -7.28 -16.34 13.39
C GLY A 147 -7.01 -17.68 12.74
#